data_AF-A0A534LB67-F1
#
_entry.id   AF-A0A534LB67-F1
#
_cell.length_a   1.000
_cell.length_b   1.000
_cell.length_c   1.000
_cell.angle_alpha   90.00
_cell.angle_beta   90.00
_cell.angle_gamma   90.00
#
_symmetry.space_group_name_H-M   'P 1'
#
loop_
_entity.id
_entity.type
_entity.pdbx_description
1 polymer ?
#
loop_
_entity_poly.entity_id
_entity_poly.type
_entity_poly.pdbx_seq_one_letter_code
_entity_poly.pdbx_strand_id
1 'polypeptide(L)'
;MPDKVLHDLAEAHGLEPTRYPNRISLIEALASLPDAELLLSEAERRRMEFRLERLRPRQLRELGERYRVSLLGLKRKAELIAALAAAPGSPQILMELEAQDTAERDAGLTLGRDTDIDYERVEELLDQARKRFQERQFEAALTAAQEASRIAERTTEQLRRASWSYAVLAAQGLLEPCNPEDSETSQARALLDRARDVFFQGQLMDDAFLRDLVRAAEVAHAREAERVRDLLAVTRDSIREAANLGAPIALAEDAWKRGGDDLDRDRLAAARESFVEAGQRAEDARLRRIREVEESIGLVSDHIALARNVGADMQEAEGLHQAARAAVAVGEHGQAGDLLKRAERIAMKGQQRQIERAMQLRRAQVEKAQAIINACEPVLKEAESYDLSATEVRVLLRQAQDVLTKGDYLAGLTFARNAEEAAQRLESQVADERRRRGIQVPASGTCGVCRSTRVTFQDDGWGVCEDCGNTFRWRGAFGVWERLKAILVP
;
A
#
# COMPACT_ATOMS: atom_id res chain seq x y z
N MET A 1 22.89 29.30 23.88
CA MET A 1 23.19 30.33 24.90
C MET A 1 24.67 30.70 24.85
N PRO A 2 25.06 31.98 24.72
CA PRO A 2 26.46 32.41 24.65
C PRO A 2 27.22 32.14 25.96
N ASP A 3 28.52 31.87 25.89
CA ASP A 3 29.33 31.55 27.09
C ASP A 3 29.35 32.70 28.10
N LYS A 4 29.37 33.96 27.63
CA LYS A 4 29.27 35.13 28.51
C LYS A 4 27.99 35.13 29.34
N VAL A 5 26.84 34.82 28.73
CA VAL A 5 25.54 34.74 29.42
C VAL A 5 25.54 33.63 30.46
N LEU A 6 26.16 32.48 30.13
CA LEU A 6 26.28 31.35 31.05
C LEU A 6 27.21 31.68 32.24
N HIS A 7 28.30 32.42 32.02
CA HIS A 7 29.21 32.86 33.08
C HIS A 7 28.57 33.92 33.98
N ASP A 8 27.92 34.93 33.40
CA ASP A 8 27.22 35.97 34.16
C ASP A 8 26.09 35.35 35.02
N LEU A 9 25.39 34.33 34.48
CA LEU A 9 24.37 33.56 35.20
C LEU A 9 24.98 32.76 36.36
N ALA A 10 26.11 32.10 36.13
CA ALA A 10 26.83 31.38 37.17
C ALA A 10 27.29 32.29 38.32
N GLU A 11 27.88 33.45 38.00
CA GLU A 11 28.31 34.43 39.01
C GLU A 11 27.13 34.96 39.85
N ALA A 12 25.98 35.22 39.21
CA ALA A 12 24.79 35.70 39.90
C ALA A 12 24.19 34.69 40.89
N HIS A 13 24.46 33.40 40.70
CA HIS A 13 24.06 32.32 41.60
C HIS A 13 25.20 31.82 42.49
N GLY A 14 26.31 32.57 42.59
CA GLY A 14 27.42 32.29 43.50
C GLY A 14 28.33 31.13 43.07
N LEU A 15 28.26 30.70 41.80
CA LEU A 15 29.16 29.73 41.22
C LEU A 15 30.34 30.46 40.56
N GLU A 16 31.57 30.02 40.86
CA GLU A 16 32.78 30.57 40.25
C GLU A 16 33.03 29.85 38.91
N PRO A 17 32.85 30.50 37.73
CA PRO A 17 32.86 29.80 36.44
C PRO A 17 34.20 29.12 36.13
N THR A 18 35.30 29.69 36.64
CA THR A 18 36.68 29.21 36.47
C THR A 18 36.95 27.88 37.16
N ARG A 19 36.09 27.43 38.08
CA ARG A 19 36.20 26.11 38.73
C ARG A 19 35.67 24.96 37.88
N TYR A 20 34.99 25.25 36.77
CA TYR A 20 34.36 24.25 35.92
C TYR A 20 35.19 24.07 34.64
N PRO A 21 35.72 22.86 34.37
CA PRO A 21 36.67 22.63 33.28
C PRO A 21 36.03 22.72 31.89
N ASN A 22 34.72 22.57 31.78
CA ASN A 22 34.01 22.67 30.52
C ASN A 22 32.57 23.19 30.72
N ARG A 23 31.98 23.64 29.61
CA ARG A 23 30.63 24.20 29.56
C ARG A 23 29.55 23.26 30.14
N ILE A 24 29.70 21.95 29.93
CA ILE A 24 28.73 20.94 30.38
C ILE A 24 28.71 20.88 31.91
N SER A 25 29.90 20.81 32.54
CA SER A 25 30.02 20.78 34.00
C SER A 25 29.48 22.03 34.69
N LEU A 26 29.57 23.20 34.05
CA LEU A 26 28.99 24.44 34.55
C LEU A 26 27.45 24.43 34.44
N ILE A 27 26.90 23.88 33.35
CA ILE A 27 25.45 23.73 33.16
C ILE A 27 24.87 22.74 34.17
N GLU A 28 25.56 21.62 34.42
CA GLU A 28 25.15 20.63 35.43
C GLU A 28 25.14 21.23 36.84
N ALA A 29 26.15 22.04 37.18
CA ALA A 29 26.19 22.73 38.46
C ALA A 29 25.04 23.73 38.62
N LEU A 30 24.72 24.48 37.56
CA LEU A 30 23.55 25.38 37.54
C LEU A 30 22.23 24.62 37.66
N ALA A 31 22.11 23.47 36.98
CA ALA A 31 20.91 22.63 37.04
C ALA A 31 20.70 21.96 38.40
N SER A 32 21.75 21.84 39.23
CA SER A 32 21.68 21.25 40.57
C SER A 32 21.18 22.22 41.67
N LEU A 33 20.92 23.48 41.32
CA LEU A 33 20.39 24.48 42.24
C LEU A 33 18.89 24.26 42.51
N PRO A 34 18.39 24.61 43.72
CA PRO A 34 17.03 24.26 44.17
C PRO A 34 15.87 24.95 43.42
N ASP A 35 16.15 25.93 42.54
CA ASP A 35 15.16 26.76 41.84
C ASP A 35 15.32 26.72 40.30
N ALA A 36 15.27 25.52 39.70
CA ALA A 36 15.55 25.33 38.28
C ALA A 36 14.63 26.13 37.31
N GLU A 37 13.34 26.30 37.63
CA GLU A 37 12.40 27.08 36.78
C GLU A 37 12.71 28.58 36.80
N LEU A 38 13.06 29.14 37.96
CA LEU A 38 13.49 30.54 38.07
C LEU A 38 14.83 30.75 37.34
N LEU A 39 15.72 29.76 37.39
CA LEU A 39 17.00 29.78 36.69
C LEU A 39 16.84 29.76 35.17
N LEU A 40 15.89 28.98 34.65
CA LEU A 40 15.57 28.95 33.21
C LEU A 40 15.01 30.28 32.72
N SER A 41 14.05 30.87 33.46
CA SER A 41 13.48 32.17 33.09
C SER A 41 14.50 33.32 33.19
N GLU A 42 15.37 33.31 34.18
CA GLU A 42 16.51 34.22 34.31
C GLU A 42 17.49 34.06 33.13
N ALA A 43 17.81 32.81 32.74
CA ALA A 43 18.70 32.51 31.63
C ALA A 43 18.13 32.97 30.28
N GLU A 44 16.84 32.74 30.04
CA GLU A 44 16.13 33.21 28.84
C GLU A 44 16.12 34.74 28.76
N ARG A 45 15.81 35.42 29.89
CA ARG A 45 15.86 36.88 29.98
C ARG A 45 17.25 37.41 29.66
N ARG A 46 18.30 36.86 30.28
CA ARG A 46 19.70 37.32 30.03
C ARG A 46 20.18 37.00 28.62
N ARG A 47 19.74 35.88 28.05
CA ARG A 47 20.00 35.55 26.62
C ARG A 47 19.36 36.60 25.71
N MET A 48 18.13 37.00 26.00
CA MET A 48 17.41 38.03 25.27
C MET A 48 18.08 39.41 25.40
N GLU A 49 18.41 39.82 26.63
CA GLU A 49 19.12 41.07 26.91
C GLU A 49 20.46 41.13 26.17
N PHE A 50 21.25 40.04 26.22
CA PHE A 50 22.52 39.95 25.51
C PHE A 50 22.39 40.15 23.99
N ARG A 51 21.31 39.65 23.38
CA ARG A 51 21.03 39.84 21.94
C ARG A 51 20.61 41.28 21.64
N LEU A 52 19.71 41.83 22.43
CA LEU A 52 19.23 43.21 22.27
C LEU A 52 20.33 44.26 22.52
N GLU A 53 21.30 43.97 23.40
CA GLU A 53 22.45 44.83 23.68
C GLU A 53 23.30 45.10 22.43
N ARG A 54 23.28 44.23 21.41
CA ARG A 54 24.02 44.42 20.16
C ARG A 54 23.34 45.38 19.18
N LEU A 55 22.04 45.64 19.37
CA LEU A 55 21.25 46.48 18.47
C LEU A 55 21.37 47.96 18.81
N ARG A 56 21.25 48.80 17.78
CA ARG A 56 21.19 50.25 17.94
C ARG A 56 19.82 50.68 18.49
N PRO A 57 19.72 51.80 19.23
CA PRO A 57 18.45 52.28 19.78
C PRO A 57 17.32 52.47 18.75
N ARG A 58 17.64 52.75 17.48
CA ARG A 58 16.65 52.79 16.39
C ARG A 58 16.06 51.40 16.08
N GLN A 59 16.92 50.40 15.95
CA GLN A 59 16.52 49.01 15.68
C GLN A 59 15.69 48.42 16.83
N LEU A 60 16.03 48.77 18.08
CA LEU A 60 15.22 48.40 19.24
C LEU A 60 13.80 49.00 19.19
N ARG A 61 13.66 50.25 18.70
CA ARG A 61 12.35 50.87 18.53
C ARG A 61 11.55 50.27 17.38
N GLU A 62 12.19 49.96 16.27
CA GLU A 62 11.57 49.25 15.14
C GLU A 62 11.08 47.84 15.53
N LEU A 63 11.83 47.14 16.40
CA LEU A 63 11.37 45.89 17.01
C LEU A 63 10.17 46.13 17.92
N GLY A 64 10.21 47.16 18.76
CA GLY A 64 9.07 47.53 19.61
C GLY A 64 7.81 47.84 18.81
N GLU A 65 7.91 48.57 17.70
CA GLU A 65 6.79 48.87 16.81
C GLU A 65 6.21 47.59 16.16
N ARG A 66 7.08 46.73 15.63
CA ARG A 66 6.67 45.46 14.99
C ARG A 66 5.96 44.52 15.95
N TYR A 67 6.48 44.38 17.17
CA TYR A 67 5.93 43.50 18.19
C TYR A 67 4.93 44.19 19.12
N ARG A 68 4.51 45.42 18.79
CA ARG A 68 3.53 46.22 19.54
C ARG A 68 3.91 46.41 21.02
N VAL A 69 5.20 46.53 21.32
CA VAL A 69 5.74 46.87 22.64
C VAL A 69 5.80 48.38 22.77
N SER A 70 5.13 48.94 23.79
CA SER A 70 5.15 50.39 24.03
C SER A 70 6.51 50.82 24.58
N LEU A 71 7.29 51.50 23.74
CA LEU A 71 8.60 52.08 24.10
C LEU A 71 8.57 53.62 24.19
N LEU A 72 7.37 54.21 24.18
CA LEU A 72 7.17 55.66 24.19
C LEU A 72 7.65 56.26 25.51
N GLY A 73 8.54 57.26 25.44
CA GLY A 73 9.07 57.98 26.60
C GLY A 73 10.38 57.42 27.18
N LEU A 74 10.81 56.22 26.76
CA LEU A 74 12.07 55.61 27.22
C LEU A 74 13.28 56.20 26.48
N LYS A 75 14.25 56.74 27.24
CA LYS A 75 15.42 57.45 26.69
C LYS A 75 16.69 56.64 26.78
N ARG A 76 16.84 55.75 27.78
CA ARG A 76 18.05 54.96 27.95
C ARG A 76 17.95 53.64 27.19
N LYS A 77 19.07 53.20 26.59
CA LYS A 77 19.14 51.92 25.86
C LYS A 77 18.77 50.73 26.76
N ALA A 78 19.28 50.72 28.00
CA ALA A 78 18.95 49.69 28.98
C ALA A 78 17.44 49.60 29.28
N GLU A 79 16.73 50.74 29.32
CA GLU A 79 15.27 50.77 29.52
C GLU A 79 14.52 50.18 28.31
N LEU A 80 14.99 50.44 27.09
CA LEU A 80 14.45 49.84 25.87
C LEU A 80 14.66 48.32 25.85
N ILE A 81 15.85 47.87 26.24
CA ILE A 81 16.21 46.44 26.30
C ILE A 81 15.34 45.73 27.35
N ALA A 82 15.23 46.27 28.56
CA ALA A 82 14.43 45.69 29.62
C ALA A 82 12.94 45.61 29.25
N ALA A 83 12.39 46.64 28.59
CA ALA A 83 11.00 46.65 28.15
C ALA A 83 10.72 45.60 27.05
N LEU A 84 11.67 45.37 26.14
CA LEU A 84 11.58 44.34 25.09
C LEU A 84 11.79 42.92 25.64
N ALA A 85 12.70 42.74 26.60
CA ALA A 85 12.95 41.45 27.24
C ALA A 85 11.78 41.00 28.13
N ALA A 86 11.08 41.94 28.77
CA ALA A 86 9.90 41.68 29.60
C ALA A 86 8.57 41.63 28.82
N ALA A 87 8.58 41.84 27.50
CA ALA A 87 7.37 41.84 26.69
C ALA A 87 6.78 40.41 26.55
N PRO A 88 5.46 40.26 26.46
CA PRO A 88 4.82 38.94 26.25
C PRO A 88 5.20 38.29 24.91
N GLY A 89 5.70 39.07 23.95
CA GLY A 89 6.24 38.58 22.67
C GLY A 89 7.76 38.34 22.67
N SER A 90 8.43 38.37 23.82
CA SER A 90 9.88 38.19 23.91
C SER A 90 10.41 36.88 23.33
N PRO A 91 9.70 35.72 23.40
CA PRO A 91 10.17 34.49 22.77
C PRO A 91 10.20 34.60 21.24
N GLN A 92 9.19 35.22 20.64
CA GLN A 92 9.12 35.42 19.18
C GLN A 92 10.18 36.40 18.69
N ILE A 93 10.42 37.48 19.45
CA ILE A 93 11.50 38.43 19.16
C ILE A 93 12.87 37.73 19.22
N LEU A 94 13.10 36.91 20.26
CA LEU A 94 14.35 36.15 20.38
C LEU A 94 14.55 35.20 19.20
N MET A 95 13.49 34.51 18.78
CA MET A 95 13.54 33.60 17.63
C MET A 95 13.85 34.32 16.31
N GLU A 96 13.26 35.50 16.07
CA GLU A 96 13.57 36.33 14.88
C GLU A 96 15.03 36.81 14.90
N LEU A 97 15.50 37.29 16.05
CA LEU A 97 16.88 37.76 16.19
C LEU A 97 17.90 36.65 15.96
N GLU A 98 17.58 35.42 16.36
CA GLU A 98 18.45 34.26 16.13
C GLU A 98 18.46 33.81 14.66
N ALA A 99 17.32 33.92 13.97
CA ALA A 99 17.22 33.68 12.53
C ALA A 99 17.95 34.76 11.69
N GLN A 100 17.90 36.03 12.11
CA GLN A 100 18.61 37.11 11.42
C GLN A 100 20.13 37.02 11.62
N ASP A 101 20.59 36.75 12.84
CA ASP A 101 22.02 36.63 13.15
C ASP A 101 22.67 35.46 12.39
N THR A 102 21.92 34.36 12.16
CA THR A 102 22.40 33.25 11.32
C THR A 102 22.49 33.63 9.84
N ALA A 103 21.48 34.30 9.29
CA ALA A 103 21.50 34.76 7.90
C ALA A 103 22.61 35.81 7.63
N GLU A 104 22.85 36.74 8.57
CA GLU A 104 23.92 37.73 8.48
C GLU A 104 25.32 37.10 8.54
N ARG A 105 25.51 36.06 9.37
CA ARG A 105 26.76 35.28 9.42
C ARG A 105 27.04 34.57 8.09
N ASP A 106 26.00 34.01 7.47
CA ASP A 106 26.13 33.31 6.19
C ASP A 106 26.43 34.26 5.03
N ALA A 107 25.82 35.46 5.03
CA ALA A 107 26.19 36.53 4.11
C ALA A 107 27.65 37.01 4.32
N GLY A 108 28.11 37.08 5.58
CA GLY A 108 29.49 37.44 5.93
C GLY A 108 30.55 36.49 5.36
N LEU A 109 30.22 35.20 5.20
CA LEU A 109 31.09 34.20 4.57
C LEU A 109 31.19 34.38 3.04
N THR A 110 30.12 34.85 2.40
CA THR A 110 30.08 35.10 0.95
C THR A 110 30.89 36.33 0.50
N LEU A 111 31.23 37.24 1.42
CA LEU A 111 32.03 38.45 1.13
C LEU A 111 33.51 38.17 0.79
N GLY A 112 33.99 36.93 0.94
CA GLY A 112 35.31 36.52 0.43
C GLY A 112 35.40 36.42 -1.10
N ARG A 113 34.29 36.69 -1.82
CA ARG A 113 34.17 36.54 -3.29
C ARG A 113 34.69 37.75 -4.08
N ASP A 114 34.81 38.93 -3.44
CA ASP A 114 35.10 40.21 -4.11
C ASP A 114 36.53 40.73 -3.87
N THR A 115 37.46 39.88 -3.44
CA THR A 115 38.87 40.29 -3.34
C THR A 115 39.56 40.07 -4.68
N ASP A 116 39.69 41.13 -5.49
CA ASP A 116 40.68 41.19 -6.56
C ASP A 116 42.08 41.16 -5.91
N ILE A 117 42.69 39.96 -5.88
CA ILE A 117 44.00 39.76 -5.27
C ILE A 117 45.06 40.27 -6.26
N ASP A 118 45.68 41.39 -5.91
CA ASP A 118 46.54 42.16 -6.81
C ASP A 118 47.99 41.62 -6.87
N TYR A 119 48.15 40.39 -7.37
CA TYR A 119 49.46 39.76 -7.58
C TYR A 119 50.28 40.49 -8.65
N GLU A 120 49.63 41.03 -9.68
CA GLU A 120 50.28 41.79 -10.76
C GLU A 120 51.01 43.02 -10.20
N ARG A 121 50.38 43.75 -9.26
CA ARG A 121 51.01 44.92 -8.64
C ARG A 121 52.23 44.57 -7.78
N VAL A 122 52.22 43.42 -7.11
CA VAL A 122 53.39 42.93 -6.35
C VAL A 122 54.55 42.65 -7.31
N GLU A 123 54.28 41.97 -8.43
CA GLU A 123 55.29 41.67 -9.45
C GLU A 123 55.88 42.95 -10.08
N GLU A 124 55.04 43.93 -10.42
CA GLU A 124 55.48 45.23 -10.95
C GLU A 124 56.43 45.97 -9.99
N LEU A 125 56.10 45.99 -8.69
CA LEU A 125 56.91 46.68 -7.67
C LEU A 125 58.25 45.96 -7.44
N LEU A 126 58.28 44.64 -7.51
CA LEU A 126 59.53 43.87 -7.46
C LEU A 126 60.42 44.12 -8.68
N ASP A 127 59.83 44.22 -9.87
CA ASP A 127 60.55 44.59 -11.10
C ASP A 127 61.09 46.02 -11.05
N GLN A 128 60.33 46.96 -10.50
CA GLN A 128 60.80 48.33 -10.26
C GLN A 128 61.93 48.37 -9.22
N ALA A 129 61.80 47.62 -8.13
CA ALA A 129 62.85 47.50 -7.12
C ALA A 129 64.15 46.95 -7.73
N ARG A 130 64.05 45.90 -8.57
CA ARG A 130 65.17 45.31 -9.28
C ARG A 130 65.85 46.30 -10.23
N LYS A 131 65.08 47.02 -11.07
CA LYS A 131 65.63 48.04 -12.00
C LYS A 131 66.35 49.17 -11.24
N ARG A 132 65.72 49.72 -10.20
CA ARG A 132 66.30 50.80 -9.38
C ARG A 132 67.56 50.35 -8.62
N PHE A 133 67.60 49.09 -8.18
CA PHE A 133 68.78 48.51 -7.57
C PHE A 133 69.95 48.41 -8.57
N GLN A 134 69.68 47.95 -9.80
CA GLN A 134 70.68 47.90 -10.88
C GLN A 134 71.21 49.29 -11.23
N GLU A 135 70.37 50.31 -11.17
CA GLU A 135 70.71 51.72 -11.37
C GLU A 135 71.39 52.39 -10.15
N ARG A 136 71.67 51.63 -9.08
CA ARG A 136 72.26 52.10 -7.81
C ARG A 136 71.42 53.13 -7.03
N GLN A 137 70.12 53.20 -7.31
CA GLN A 137 69.16 54.01 -6.55
C GLN A 137 68.61 53.19 -5.37
N PHE A 138 69.47 52.92 -4.38
CA PHE A 138 69.17 51.95 -3.32
C PHE A 138 67.98 52.33 -2.43
N GLU A 139 67.79 53.61 -2.12
CA GLU A 139 66.64 54.07 -1.31
C GLU A 139 65.31 53.80 -2.04
N ALA A 140 65.23 54.15 -3.33
CA ALA A 140 64.02 53.96 -4.13
C ALA A 140 63.74 52.47 -4.43
N ALA A 141 64.80 51.64 -4.47
CA ALA A 141 64.67 50.18 -4.54
C ALA A 141 64.14 49.59 -3.23
N LEU A 142 64.63 50.06 -2.08
CA LEU A 142 64.18 49.63 -0.75
C LEU A 142 62.72 50.00 -0.52
N THR A 143 62.29 51.21 -0.88
CA THR A 143 60.89 51.64 -0.75
C THR A 143 59.96 50.76 -1.58
N ALA A 144 60.32 50.49 -2.85
CA ALA A 144 59.52 49.62 -3.72
C ALA A 144 59.44 48.18 -3.20
N ALA A 145 60.54 47.64 -2.65
CA ALA A 145 60.56 46.31 -2.05
C ALA A 145 59.71 46.24 -0.75
N GLN A 146 59.75 47.27 0.10
CA GLN A 146 58.91 47.35 1.30
C GLN A 146 57.42 47.47 0.96
N GLU A 147 57.10 48.24 -0.09
CA GLU A 147 55.73 48.38 -0.58
C GLU A 147 55.21 47.07 -1.18
N ALA A 148 56.03 46.38 -2.00
CA ALA A 148 55.73 45.04 -2.50
C ALA A 148 55.49 44.05 -1.36
N SER A 149 56.33 44.05 -0.31
CA SER A 149 56.17 43.19 0.86
C SER A 149 54.85 43.42 1.60
N ARG A 150 54.46 44.69 1.82
CA ARG A 150 53.19 45.02 2.49
C ARG A 150 51.97 44.61 1.68
N ILE A 151 52.02 44.78 0.36
CA ILE A 151 50.92 44.35 -0.53
C ILE A 151 50.85 42.81 -0.53
N ALA A 152 51.99 42.13 -0.65
CA ALA A 152 52.09 40.66 -0.62
C ALA A 152 51.52 40.05 0.68
N GLU A 153 51.82 40.65 1.83
CA GLU A 153 51.27 40.23 3.13
C GLU A 153 49.74 40.36 3.15
N ARG A 154 49.20 41.52 2.74
CA ARG A 154 47.75 41.76 2.66
C ARG A 154 47.05 40.80 1.70
N THR A 155 47.62 40.56 0.52
CA THR A 155 47.05 39.63 -0.46
C THR A 155 47.03 38.20 0.07
N THR A 156 48.07 37.78 0.80
CA THR A 156 48.13 36.43 1.41
C THR A 156 47.08 36.27 2.49
N GLU A 157 46.86 37.30 3.32
CA GLU A 157 45.84 37.28 4.36
C GLU A 157 44.41 37.25 3.79
N GLN A 158 44.15 38.00 2.72
CA GLN A 158 42.87 37.97 1.99
C GLN A 158 42.60 36.61 1.36
N LEU A 159 43.59 36.02 0.66
CA LEU A 159 43.47 34.68 0.09
C LEU A 159 43.17 33.64 1.17
N ARG A 160 43.90 33.70 2.30
CA ARG A 160 43.69 32.80 3.43
C ARG A 160 42.27 32.93 3.96
N ARG A 161 41.77 34.16 4.15
CA ARG A 161 40.40 34.41 4.60
C ARG A 161 39.35 33.85 3.62
N ALA A 162 39.55 33.97 2.32
CA ALA A 162 38.67 33.40 1.31
C ALA A 162 38.71 31.86 1.31
N SER A 163 39.89 31.25 1.40
CA SER A 163 40.02 29.79 1.54
C SER A 163 39.27 29.26 2.76
N TRP A 164 39.35 29.99 3.87
CA TRP A 164 38.67 29.66 5.11
C TRP A 164 37.15 29.76 4.99
N SER A 165 36.62 30.78 4.33
CA SER A 165 35.17 30.90 4.14
C SER A 165 34.62 29.73 3.32
N TYR A 166 35.32 29.31 2.26
CA TYR A 166 34.92 28.12 1.50
C TYR A 166 34.98 26.84 2.30
N ALA A 167 36.01 26.65 3.14
CA ALA A 167 36.11 25.46 3.99
C ALA A 167 34.99 25.41 5.05
N VAL A 168 34.64 26.54 5.65
CA VAL A 168 33.51 26.64 6.61
C VAL A 168 32.18 26.36 5.91
N LEU A 169 31.95 26.91 4.71
CA LEU A 169 30.75 26.66 3.92
C LEU A 169 30.65 25.19 3.48
N ALA A 170 31.77 24.57 3.08
CA ALA A 170 31.81 23.16 2.73
C ALA A 170 31.51 22.27 3.94
N ALA A 171 32.09 22.57 5.12
CA ALA A 171 31.78 21.87 6.36
C ALA A 171 30.31 22.01 6.76
N GLN A 172 29.71 23.19 6.55
CA GLN A 172 28.28 23.41 6.74
C GLN A 172 27.44 22.53 5.81
N GLY A 173 27.77 22.48 4.51
CA GLY A 173 27.07 21.63 3.54
C GLY A 173 27.17 20.13 3.87
N LEU A 174 28.32 19.66 4.36
CA LEU A 174 28.50 18.28 4.81
C LEU A 174 27.69 17.95 6.07
N LEU A 175 27.49 18.91 6.98
CA LEU A 175 26.79 18.71 8.25
C LEU A 175 25.28 18.96 8.19
N GLU A 176 24.79 19.62 7.14
CA GLU A 176 23.38 19.88 6.89
C GLU A 176 22.52 18.59 6.83
N PRO A 177 22.90 17.53 6.07
CA PRO A 177 22.10 16.32 6.00
C PRO A 177 22.25 15.39 7.22
N CYS A 178 23.26 15.61 8.06
CA CYS A 178 23.58 14.78 9.22
C CYS A 178 22.58 14.96 10.38
N ASN A 179 22.32 13.88 11.11
CA ASN A 179 21.44 13.91 12.29
C ASN A 179 22.08 14.75 13.42
N PRO A 180 21.44 15.84 13.89
CA PRO A 180 21.98 16.66 14.97
C PRO A 180 22.16 15.93 16.31
N GLU A 181 21.39 14.89 16.59
CA GLU A 181 21.45 14.15 17.86
C GLU A 181 22.67 13.23 17.96
N ASP A 182 23.33 12.95 16.84
CA ASP A 182 24.51 12.12 16.79
C ASP A 182 25.72 12.84 17.41
N SER A 183 26.52 12.12 18.19
CA SER A 183 27.60 12.72 18.98
C SER A 183 28.73 13.28 18.10
N GLU A 184 29.08 12.59 17.01
CA GLU A 184 30.08 13.04 16.04
C GLU A 184 29.60 14.28 15.30
N THR A 185 28.34 14.27 14.86
CA THR A 185 27.70 15.43 14.22
C THR A 185 27.60 16.63 15.17
N SER A 186 27.23 16.41 16.43
CA SER A 186 27.19 17.43 17.47
C SER A 186 28.56 18.07 17.72
N GLN A 187 29.62 17.25 17.79
CA GLN A 187 31.00 17.74 17.95
C GLN A 187 31.44 18.59 16.75
N ALA A 188 31.17 18.11 15.52
CA ALA A 188 31.50 18.84 14.31
C ALA A 188 30.72 20.17 14.20
N ARG A 189 29.44 20.19 14.59
CA ARG A 189 28.63 21.41 14.64
C ARG A 189 29.15 22.42 15.67
N ALA A 190 29.60 21.97 16.83
CA ALA A 190 30.21 22.85 17.82
C ALA A 190 31.51 23.52 17.29
N LEU A 191 32.32 22.76 16.53
CA LEU A 191 33.49 23.32 15.85
C LEU A 191 33.08 24.31 14.76
N LEU A 192 32.03 24.01 13.99
CA LEU A 192 31.51 24.89 12.95
C LEU A 192 31.01 26.22 13.53
N ASP A 193 30.22 26.18 14.62
CA ASP A 193 29.71 27.38 15.28
C ASP A 193 30.85 28.27 15.81
N ARG A 194 31.87 27.64 16.40
CA ARG A 194 33.07 28.35 16.85
C ARG A 194 33.85 28.95 15.69
N ALA A 195 33.99 28.23 14.57
CA ALA A 195 34.62 28.74 13.36
C ALA A 195 33.89 29.98 12.81
N ARG A 196 32.56 29.93 12.75
CA ARG A 196 31.70 31.04 12.31
C ARG A 196 31.85 32.24 13.24
N ASP A 197 31.80 32.03 14.55
CA ASP A 197 31.95 33.12 15.53
C ASP A 197 33.31 33.83 15.39
N VAL A 198 34.39 33.08 15.19
CA VAL A 198 35.74 33.66 15.07
C VAL A 198 35.92 34.38 13.74
N PHE A 199 35.45 33.78 12.64
CA PHE A 199 35.47 34.40 11.32
C PHE A 199 34.66 35.71 11.29
N PHE A 200 33.50 35.74 11.95
CA PHE A 200 32.64 36.93 12.06
C PHE A 200 33.26 38.03 12.90
N GLN A 201 34.04 37.68 13.92
CA GLN A 201 34.80 38.64 14.74
C GLN A 201 36.01 39.24 14.01
N GLY A 202 36.28 38.82 12.76
CA GLY A 202 37.42 39.29 11.97
C GLY A 202 38.76 38.75 12.48
N GLN A 203 38.73 37.71 13.32
CA GLN A 203 39.91 37.02 13.81
C GLN A 203 40.21 35.84 12.89
N LEU A 204 41.49 35.54 12.70
CA LEU A 204 41.94 34.33 12.03
C LEU A 204 42.24 33.27 13.10
N MET A 205 41.62 32.09 13.00
CA MET A 205 42.05 30.93 13.82
C MET A 205 43.33 30.33 13.22
N ASP A 206 43.93 29.39 13.95
CA ASP A 206 45.04 28.56 13.46
C ASP A 206 44.55 27.53 12.41
N ASP A 207 45.39 27.22 11.40
CA ASP A 207 45.11 26.22 10.37
C ASP A 207 44.91 24.82 10.96
N ALA A 208 45.46 24.54 12.15
CA ALA A 208 45.14 23.33 12.90
C ALA A 208 43.65 23.20 13.19
N PHE A 209 43.00 24.27 13.65
CA PHE A 209 41.57 24.27 13.97
C PHE A 209 40.69 24.06 12.74
N LEU A 210 41.04 24.69 11.60
CA LEU A 210 40.30 24.47 10.36
C LEU A 210 40.41 23.02 9.88
N ARG A 211 41.60 22.41 9.98
CA ARG A 211 41.79 20.99 9.67
C ARG A 211 40.97 20.08 10.57
N ASP A 212 40.89 20.40 11.87
CA ASP A 212 40.07 19.64 12.82
C ASP A 212 38.57 19.75 12.48
N LEU A 213 38.08 20.94 12.12
CA LEU A 213 36.70 21.14 11.65
C LEU A 213 36.40 20.31 10.40
N VAL A 214 37.25 20.43 9.36
CA VAL A 214 37.04 19.72 8.08
C VAL A 214 37.02 18.21 8.33
N ARG A 215 38.00 17.70 9.09
CA ARG A 215 38.06 16.28 9.44
C ARG A 215 36.83 15.81 10.23
N ALA A 216 36.37 16.59 11.20
CA ALA A 216 35.18 16.25 11.97
C ALA A 216 33.92 16.22 11.10
N ALA A 217 33.78 17.17 10.16
CA ALA A 217 32.67 17.21 9.21
C ALA A 217 32.69 16.02 8.23
N GLU A 218 33.85 15.68 7.69
CA GLU A 218 34.03 14.51 6.81
C GLU A 218 33.68 13.20 7.53
N VAL A 219 34.14 13.03 8.77
CA VAL A 219 33.84 11.84 9.59
C VAL A 219 32.33 11.74 9.84
N ALA A 220 31.70 12.83 10.30
CA ALA A 220 30.26 12.84 10.57
C ALA A 220 29.43 12.53 9.31
N HIS A 221 29.80 13.12 8.17
CA HIS A 221 29.13 12.87 6.88
C HIS A 221 29.30 11.42 6.41
N ALA A 222 30.53 10.89 6.46
CA ALA A 222 30.80 9.51 6.08
C ALA A 222 30.00 8.53 6.95
N ARG A 223 29.91 8.80 8.26
CA ARG A 223 29.13 7.99 9.19
C ARG A 223 27.64 8.03 8.90
N GLU A 224 27.10 9.20 8.56
CA GLU A 224 25.72 9.32 8.15
C GLU A 224 25.44 8.56 6.84
N ALA A 225 26.34 8.65 5.87
CA ALA A 225 26.22 7.91 4.61
C ALA A 225 26.24 6.39 4.83
N GLU A 226 27.07 5.88 5.75
CA GLU A 226 27.04 4.47 6.18
C GLU A 226 25.67 4.09 6.77
N ARG A 227 25.16 4.88 7.73
CA ARG A 227 23.84 4.64 8.34
C ARG A 227 22.70 4.60 7.34
N VAL A 228 22.71 5.50 6.35
CA VAL A 228 21.69 5.52 5.30
C VAL A 228 21.79 4.29 4.39
N ARG A 229 23.01 3.80 4.09
CA ARG A 229 23.21 2.53 3.36
C ARG A 229 22.73 1.32 4.14
N ASP A 230 22.97 1.28 5.46
CA ASP A 230 22.45 0.22 6.32
C ASP A 230 20.91 0.23 6.32
N LEU A 231 20.30 1.42 6.38
CA LEU A 231 18.86 1.58 6.31
C LEU A 231 18.28 1.10 4.97
N LEU A 232 18.97 1.33 3.85
CA LEU A 232 18.59 0.76 2.54
C LEU A 232 18.55 -0.78 2.57
N ALA A 233 19.52 -1.42 3.24
CA ALA A 233 19.58 -2.87 3.34
C ALA A 233 18.47 -3.42 4.24
N VAL A 234 18.29 -2.83 5.43
CA VAL A 234 17.25 -3.22 6.39
C VAL A 234 15.86 -3.08 5.78
N THR A 235 15.57 -1.95 5.13
CA THR A 235 14.26 -1.70 4.53
C THR A 235 13.96 -2.63 3.35
N ARG A 236 14.98 -2.97 2.54
CA ARG A 236 14.85 -4.00 1.50
C ARG A 236 14.45 -5.35 2.10
N ASP A 237 15.04 -5.73 3.23
CA ASP A 237 14.73 -7.01 3.86
C ASP A 237 13.32 -6.99 4.48
N SER A 238 12.88 -5.88 5.09
CA SER A 238 11.49 -5.71 5.53
C SER A 238 10.48 -5.78 4.38
N ILE A 239 10.79 -5.19 3.22
CA ILE A 239 9.95 -5.30 2.01
C ILE A 239 9.85 -6.76 1.56
N ARG A 240 10.97 -7.49 1.57
CA ARG A 240 11.00 -8.92 1.20
C ARG A 240 10.18 -9.78 2.16
N GLU A 241 10.27 -9.53 3.45
CA GLU A 241 9.45 -10.23 4.46
C GLU A 241 7.96 -10.00 4.21
N ALA A 242 7.55 -8.74 3.99
CA ALA A 242 6.16 -8.42 3.65
C ALA A 242 5.72 -9.10 2.33
N ALA A 243 6.60 -9.12 1.33
CA ALA A 243 6.36 -9.78 0.04
C ALA A 243 6.15 -11.29 0.18
N ASN A 244 6.99 -11.95 0.99
CA ASN A 244 6.90 -13.39 1.24
C ASN A 244 5.59 -13.80 1.93
N LEU A 245 4.98 -12.88 2.69
CA LEU A 245 3.65 -13.05 3.28
C LEU A 245 2.50 -12.78 2.27
N GLY A 246 2.84 -12.33 1.06
CA GLY A 246 1.88 -11.94 0.02
C GLY A 246 1.22 -10.58 0.28
N ALA A 247 1.85 -9.70 1.05
CA ALA A 247 1.36 -8.35 1.30
C ALA A 247 1.57 -7.44 0.06
N PRO A 248 0.72 -6.41 -0.15
CA PRO A 248 0.91 -5.45 -1.23
C PRO A 248 2.08 -4.50 -0.90
N ILE A 249 3.18 -4.63 -1.63
CA ILE A 249 4.44 -3.89 -1.37
C ILE A 249 4.72 -2.70 -2.30
N ALA A 250 3.90 -2.48 -3.33
CA ALA A 250 4.19 -1.50 -4.39
C ALA A 250 4.53 -0.09 -3.85
N LEU A 251 3.76 0.38 -2.87
CA LEU A 251 3.99 1.70 -2.25
C LEU A 251 5.28 1.78 -1.44
N ALA A 252 5.74 0.67 -0.86
CA ALA A 252 7.00 0.59 -0.13
C ALA A 252 8.18 0.51 -1.10
N GLU A 253 8.06 -0.27 -2.18
CA GLU A 253 9.07 -0.36 -3.24
C GLU A 253 9.28 0.98 -3.95
N ASP A 254 8.21 1.72 -4.23
CA ASP A 254 8.32 3.04 -4.86
C ASP A 254 9.08 4.04 -3.97
N ALA A 255 8.81 4.03 -2.66
CA ALA A 255 9.53 4.86 -1.69
C ALA A 255 11.00 4.44 -1.58
N TRP A 256 11.26 3.13 -1.54
CA TRP A 256 12.62 2.59 -1.49
C TRP A 256 13.44 2.95 -2.75
N LYS A 257 12.84 2.89 -3.94
CA LYS A 257 13.49 3.34 -5.19
C LYS A 257 13.80 4.84 -5.17
N ARG A 258 12.87 5.68 -4.73
CA ARG A 258 13.12 7.12 -4.55
C ARG A 258 14.30 7.37 -3.61
N GLY A 259 14.35 6.65 -2.49
CA GLY A 259 15.48 6.74 -1.56
C GLY A 259 16.82 6.33 -2.17
N GLY A 260 16.82 5.30 -3.04
CA GLY A 260 17.99 4.91 -3.82
C GLY A 260 18.46 6.01 -4.77
N ASP A 261 17.54 6.60 -5.54
CA ASP A 261 17.84 7.71 -6.45
C ASP A 261 18.40 8.95 -5.72
N ASP A 262 17.90 9.22 -4.51
CA ASP A 262 18.40 10.32 -3.69
C ASP A 262 19.78 10.01 -3.08
N LEU A 263 20.01 8.76 -2.68
CA LEU A 263 21.32 8.30 -2.21
C LEU A 263 22.39 8.38 -3.31
N ASP A 264 22.06 8.00 -4.54
CA ASP A 264 22.96 8.12 -5.70
C ASP A 264 23.32 9.58 -6.02
N ARG A 265 22.48 10.54 -5.59
CA ARG A 265 22.71 11.98 -5.71
C ARG A 265 23.31 12.61 -4.45
N ASP A 266 23.76 11.80 -3.49
CA ASP A 266 24.31 12.22 -2.18
C ASP A 266 23.36 13.06 -1.34
N ARG A 267 22.04 12.90 -1.52
CA ARG A 267 21.01 13.59 -0.74
C ARG A 267 20.62 12.77 0.48
N LEU A 268 21.55 12.62 1.42
CA LEU A 268 21.42 11.68 2.54
C LEU A 268 20.15 11.88 3.38
N ALA A 269 19.74 13.13 3.64
CA ALA A 269 18.53 13.43 4.40
C ALA A 269 17.24 12.95 3.69
N ALA A 270 17.10 13.24 2.40
CA ALA A 270 15.95 12.82 1.60
C ALA A 270 15.92 11.30 1.39
N ALA A 271 17.10 10.69 1.21
CA ALA A 271 17.25 9.24 1.13
C ALA A 271 16.79 8.56 2.43
N ARG A 272 17.24 9.07 3.60
CA ARG A 272 16.84 8.60 4.92
C ARG A 272 15.33 8.66 5.11
N GLU A 273 14.71 9.81 4.81
CA GLU A 273 13.25 9.96 4.91
C GLU A 273 12.50 8.96 4.03
N SER A 274 12.94 8.78 2.78
CA SER A 274 12.35 7.84 1.84
C SER A 274 12.47 6.39 2.30
N PHE A 275 13.60 6.00 2.89
CA PHE A 275 13.78 4.65 3.44
C PHE A 275 12.95 4.43 4.72
N VAL A 276 12.86 5.42 5.61
CA VAL A 276 11.96 5.34 6.78
C VAL A 276 10.50 5.18 6.33
N GLU A 277 10.06 5.97 5.35
CA GLU A 277 8.74 5.83 4.74
C GLU A 277 8.52 4.44 4.15
N ALA A 278 9.51 3.92 3.40
CA ALA A 278 9.45 2.59 2.80
C ALA A 278 9.30 1.49 3.87
N GLY A 279 10.07 1.57 4.96
CA GLY A 279 10.01 0.64 6.09
C GLY A 279 8.64 0.66 6.78
N GLN A 280 8.10 1.85 7.06
CA GLN A 280 6.76 2.00 7.64
C GLN A 280 5.68 1.41 6.73
N ARG A 281 5.72 1.71 5.43
CA ARG A 281 4.75 1.17 4.46
C ARG A 281 4.83 -0.35 4.34
N ALA A 282 6.03 -0.93 4.39
CA ALA A 282 6.23 -2.37 4.37
C ALA A 282 5.66 -3.03 5.63
N GLU A 283 5.93 -2.48 6.81
CA GLU A 283 5.41 -3.01 8.07
C GLU A 283 3.89 -2.90 8.17
N ASP A 284 3.33 -1.76 7.77
CA ASP A 284 1.88 -1.57 7.71
C ASP A 284 1.20 -2.57 6.77
N ALA A 285 1.79 -2.83 5.60
CA ALA A 285 1.30 -3.82 4.66
C ALA A 285 1.39 -5.24 5.26
N ARG A 286 2.48 -5.55 5.95
CA ARG A 286 2.69 -6.81 6.66
C ARG A 286 1.62 -7.04 7.72
N LEU A 287 1.40 -6.08 8.61
CA LEU A 287 0.42 -6.16 9.70
C LEU A 287 -1.03 -6.23 9.18
N ARG A 288 -1.36 -5.51 8.09
CA ARG A 288 -2.65 -5.68 7.41
C ARG A 288 -2.82 -7.09 6.89
N ARG A 289 -1.80 -7.64 6.22
CA ARG A 289 -1.87 -8.98 5.64
C ARG A 289 -2.01 -10.07 6.70
N ILE A 290 -1.33 -9.94 7.84
CA ILE A 290 -1.47 -10.85 8.98
C ILE A 290 -2.92 -10.87 9.48
N ARG A 291 -3.52 -9.71 9.71
CA ARG A 291 -4.93 -9.59 10.14
C ARG A 291 -5.89 -10.22 9.13
N GLU A 292 -5.71 -9.97 7.84
CA GLU A 292 -6.53 -10.60 6.78
C GLU A 292 -6.44 -12.13 6.82
N VAL A 293 -5.25 -12.68 7.06
CA VAL A 293 -5.05 -14.14 7.17
C VAL A 293 -5.79 -14.67 8.40
N GLU A 294 -5.68 -14.02 9.55
CA GLU A 294 -6.37 -14.42 10.78
C GLU A 294 -7.89 -14.37 10.64
N GLU A 295 -8.43 -13.29 10.05
CA GLU A 295 -9.86 -13.15 9.77
C GLU A 295 -10.35 -14.23 8.79
N SER A 296 -9.54 -14.59 7.80
CA SER A 296 -9.90 -15.61 6.81
C SER A 296 -10.05 -17.01 7.40
N ILE A 297 -9.49 -17.29 8.58
CA ILE A 297 -9.71 -18.57 9.29
C ILE A 297 -11.20 -18.78 9.57
N GLY A 298 -11.91 -17.73 10.01
CA GLY A 298 -13.34 -17.78 10.28
C GLY A 298 -14.14 -18.01 9.00
N LEU A 299 -13.89 -17.18 7.97
CA LEU A 299 -14.58 -17.24 6.69
C LEU A 299 -14.45 -18.61 6.01
N VAL A 300 -13.25 -19.20 5.99
CA VAL A 300 -13.02 -20.52 5.39
C VAL A 300 -13.73 -21.62 6.19
N SER A 301 -13.81 -21.49 7.53
CA SER A 301 -14.58 -22.42 8.37
C SER A 301 -16.06 -22.43 7.97
N ASP A 302 -16.62 -21.25 7.69
CA ASP A 302 -18.02 -21.12 7.27
C ASP A 302 -18.25 -21.73 5.88
N HIS A 303 -17.34 -21.51 4.93
CA HIS A 303 -17.39 -22.15 3.61
C HIS A 303 -17.34 -23.68 3.70
N ILE A 304 -16.48 -24.23 4.56
CA ILE A 304 -16.41 -25.68 4.80
C ILE A 304 -17.73 -26.20 5.39
N ALA A 305 -18.30 -25.48 6.37
CA ALA A 305 -19.58 -25.86 6.97
C ALA A 305 -20.73 -25.85 5.94
N LEU A 306 -20.80 -24.81 5.09
CA LEU A 306 -21.78 -24.72 4.01
C LEU A 306 -21.64 -25.86 2.99
N ALA A 307 -20.41 -26.17 2.58
CA ALA A 307 -20.13 -27.27 1.67
C ALA A 307 -20.51 -28.63 2.28
N ARG A 308 -20.29 -28.82 3.58
CA ARG A 308 -20.74 -30.01 4.31
C ARG A 308 -22.26 -30.13 4.35
N ASN A 309 -22.97 -29.02 4.57
CA ASN A 309 -24.43 -29.01 4.62
C ASN A 309 -25.08 -29.42 3.29
N VAL A 310 -24.42 -29.20 2.16
CA VAL A 310 -24.89 -29.69 0.84
C VAL A 310 -24.43 -31.12 0.52
N GLY A 311 -23.77 -31.81 1.47
CA GLY A 311 -23.34 -33.21 1.34
C GLY A 311 -22.01 -33.40 0.61
N ALA A 312 -21.17 -32.37 0.53
CA ALA A 312 -19.82 -32.52 -0.02
C ALA A 312 -18.86 -33.14 1.00
N ASP A 313 -17.94 -33.98 0.54
CA ASP A 313 -16.86 -34.52 1.38
C ASP A 313 -15.79 -33.46 1.62
N MET A 314 -15.61 -33.06 2.88
CA MET A 314 -14.78 -31.93 3.30
C MET A 314 -13.52 -32.33 4.06
N GLN A 315 -13.19 -33.62 4.15
CA GLN A 315 -12.05 -34.09 4.97
C GLN A 315 -10.72 -33.41 4.61
N GLU A 316 -10.42 -33.26 3.32
CA GLU A 316 -9.19 -32.60 2.86
C GLU A 316 -9.17 -31.10 3.20
N ALA A 317 -10.30 -30.40 3.01
CA ALA A 317 -10.42 -28.98 3.32
C ALA A 317 -10.31 -28.72 4.84
N GLU A 318 -10.90 -29.59 5.66
CA GLU A 318 -10.79 -29.55 7.12
C GLU A 318 -9.36 -29.79 7.60
N GLY A 319 -8.66 -30.76 7.01
CA GLY A 319 -7.24 -31.01 7.30
C GLY A 319 -6.36 -29.79 6.99
N LEU A 320 -6.57 -29.17 5.84
CA LEU A 320 -5.86 -27.94 5.45
C LEU A 320 -6.20 -26.75 6.36
N HIS A 321 -7.45 -26.61 6.77
CA HIS A 321 -7.88 -25.57 7.71
C HIS A 321 -7.27 -25.74 9.10
N GLN A 322 -7.18 -26.99 9.59
CA GLN A 322 -6.50 -27.30 10.85
C GLN A 322 -4.99 -27.01 10.75
N ALA A 323 -4.34 -27.39 9.65
CA ALA A 323 -2.94 -27.08 9.41
C ALA A 323 -2.70 -25.56 9.34
N ALA A 324 -3.62 -24.80 8.73
CA ALA A 324 -3.52 -23.34 8.71
C ALA A 324 -3.65 -22.71 10.10
N ARG A 325 -4.56 -23.21 10.95
CA ARG A 325 -4.68 -22.77 12.35
C ARG A 325 -3.40 -23.05 13.14
N ALA A 326 -2.80 -24.22 12.95
CA ALA A 326 -1.51 -24.55 13.57
C ALA A 326 -0.39 -23.62 13.08
N ALA A 327 -0.32 -23.33 11.78
CA ALA A 327 0.66 -22.41 11.21
C ALA A 327 0.50 -20.98 11.77
N VAL A 328 -0.73 -20.48 11.91
CA VAL A 328 -0.98 -19.17 12.57
C VAL A 328 -0.54 -19.19 14.03
N ALA A 329 -0.79 -20.27 14.77
CA ALA A 329 -0.35 -20.38 16.16
C ALA A 329 1.18 -20.34 16.33
N VAL A 330 1.93 -20.75 15.30
CA VAL A 330 3.41 -20.69 15.25
C VAL A 330 3.93 -19.38 14.65
N GLY A 331 3.05 -18.53 14.09
CA GLY A 331 3.40 -17.26 13.46
C GLY A 331 3.75 -17.35 11.97
N GLU A 332 3.54 -18.51 11.33
CA GLU A 332 3.82 -18.74 9.90
C GLU A 332 2.64 -18.28 9.03
N HIS A 333 2.32 -16.99 9.07
CA HIS A 333 1.12 -16.42 8.41
C HIS A 333 1.13 -16.56 6.88
N GLY A 334 2.30 -16.60 6.24
CA GLY A 334 2.42 -16.80 4.79
C GLY A 334 1.93 -18.18 4.37
N GLN A 335 2.44 -19.22 5.03
CA GLN A 335 2.00 -20.60 4.81
C GLN A 335 0.52 -20.78 5.19
N ALA A 336 0.08 -20.20 6.30
CA ALA A 336 -1.32 -20.24 6.70
C ALA A 336 -2.25 -19.65 5.63
N GLY A 337 -1.91 -18.49 5.06
CA GLY A 337 -2.70 -17.87 3.99
C GLY A 337 -2.83 -18.76 2.75
N ASP A 338 -1.78 -19.47 2.36
CA ASP A 338 -1.81 -20.39 1.22
C ASP A 338 -2.63 -21.64 1.49
N LEU A 339 -2.53 -22.20 2.71
CA LEU A 339 -3.35 -23.33 3.15
C LEU A 339 -4.84 -22.96 3.17
N LEU A 340 -5.19 -21.76 3.67
CA LEU A 340 -6.56 -21.26 3.70
C LEU A 340 -7.14 -21.09 2.29
N LYS A 341 -6.40 -20.48 1.36
CA LYS A 341 -6.83 -20.35 -0.05
C LYS A 341 -7.07 -21.70 -0.71
N ARG A 342 -6.26 -22.72 -0.38
CA ARG A 342 -6.46 -24.09 -0.90
C ARG A 342 -7.70 -24.73 -0.30
N ALA A 343 -7.88 -24.64 1.02
CA ALA A 343 -9.04 -25.17 1.73
C ALA A 343 -10.34 -24.56 1.21
N GLU A 344 -10.39 -23.23 1.07
CA GLU A 344 -11.52 -22.48 0.50
C GLU A 344 -11.87 -22.98 -0.91
N ARG A 345 -10.85 -23.10 -1.78
CA ARG A 345 -11.06 -23.55 -3.16
C ARG A 345 -11.61 -24.97 -3.24
N ILE A 346 -11.16 -25.88 -2.36
CA ILE A 346 -11.68 -27.24 -2.28
C ILE A 346 -13.13 -27.23 -1.78
N ALA A 347 -13.42 -26.47 -0.73
CA ALA A 347 -14.76 -26.35 -0.18
C ALA A 347 -15.76 -25.82 -1.23
N MET A 348 -15.42 -24.72 -1.91
CA MET A 348 -16.27 -24.14 -2.96
C MET A 348 -16.47 -25.10 -4.14
N LYS A 349 -15.42 -25.80 -4.59
CA LYS A 349 -15.53 -26.80 -5.66
C LYS A 349 -16.39 -27.99 -5.26
N GLY A 350 -16.25 -28.47 -4.02
CA GLY A 350 -17.06 -29.55 -3.48
C GLY A 350 -18.54 -29.17 -3.41
N GLN A 351 -18.83 -27.97 -2.89
CA GLN A 351 -20.17 -27.40 -2.85
C GLN A 351 -20.78 -27.31 -4.25
N GLN A 352 -20.06 -26.71 -5.20
CA GLN A 352 -20.55 -26.54 -6.57
C GLN A 352 -20.87 -27.89 -7.24
N ARG A 353 -19.98 -28.88 -7.10
CA ARG A 353 -20.21 -30.23 -7.66
C ARG A 353 -21.45 -30.90 -7.09
N GLN A 354 -21.72 -30.75 -5.80
CA GLN A 354 -22.92 -31.34 -5.20
C GLN A 354 -24.20 -30.63 -5.65
N ILE A 355 -24.17 -29.29 -5.76
CA ILE A 355 -25.28 -28.52 -6.31
C ILE A 355 -25.57 -28.94 -7.76
N GLU A 356 -24.53 -29.09 -8.59
CA GLU A 356 -24.67 -29.56 -9.97
C GLU A 356 -25.27 -30.97 -10.05
N ARG A 357 -24.80 -31.91 -9.23
CA ARG A 357 -25.36 -33.27 -9.14
C ARG A 357 -26.82 -33.26 -8.71
N ALA A 358 -27.17 -32.48 -7.69
CA ALA A 358 -28.55 -32.34 -7.23
C ALA A 358 -29.45 -31.76 -8.34
N MET A 359 -28.96 -30.77 -9.10
CA MET A 359 -29.68 -30.21 -10.25
C MET A 359 -29.86 -31.22 -11.39
N GLN A 360 -28.84 -32.02 -11.71
CA GLN A 360 -28.93 -33.06 -12.73
C GLN A 360 -29.94 -34.14 -12.35
N LEU A 361 -29.91 -34.61 -11.09
CA LEU A 361 -30.89 -35.56 -10.57
C LEU A 361 -32.30 -35.01 -10.66
N ARG A 362 -32.51 -33.74 -10.24
CA ARG A 362 -33.80 -33.07 -10.36
C ARG A 362 -34.29 -33.02 -11.81
N ARG A 363 -33.42 -32.63 -12.76
CA ARG A 363 -33.76 -32.59 -14.19
C ARG A 363 -34.16 -33.97 -14.72
N ALA A 364 -33.39 -35.01 -14.40
CA ALA A 364 -33.69 -36.37 -14.81
C ALA A 364 -35.04 -36.88 -14.26
N GLN A 365 -35.39 -36.54 -13.01
CA GLN A 365 -36.70 -36.90 -12.45
C GLN A 365 -37.85 -36.16 -13.13
N VAL A 366 -37.67 -34.88 -13.47
CA VAL A 366 -38.66 -34.10 -14.22
C VAL A 366 -38.84 -34.65 -15.64
N GLU A 367 -37.75 -34.94 -16.35
CA GLU A 367 -37.78 -35.55 -17.68
C GLU A 367 -38.50 -36.90 -17.66
N LYS A 368 -38.23 -37.74 -16.65
CA LYS A 368 -38.93 -39.02 -16.46
C LYS A 368 -40.42 -38.82 -16.22
N ALA A 369 -40.81 -37.89 -15.36
CA ALA A 369 -42.21 -37.58 -15.10
C ALA A 369 -42.91 -37.07 -16.37
N GLN A 370 -42.26 -36.20 -17.15
CA GLN A 370 -42.79 -35.68 -18.40
C GLN A 370 -42.94 -36.77 -19.47
N ALA A 371 -41.99 -37.71 -19.57
CA ALA A 371 -42.07 -38.84 -20.47
C ALA A 371 -43.29 -39.73 -20.17
N ILE A 372 -43.56 -40.01 -18.88
CA ILE A 372 -44.74 -40.76 -18.45
C ILE A 372 -46.04 -40.01 -18.81
N ILE A 373 -46.09 -38.70 -18.54
CA ILE A 373 -47.24 -37.85 -18.89
C ILE A 373 -47.52 -37.92 -20.40
N ASN A 374 -46.49 -37.75 -21.22
CA ASN A 374 -46.61 -37.80 -22.68
C ASN A 374 -47.03 -39.20 -23.19
N ALA A 375 -46.61 -40.28 -22.52
CA ALA A 375 -47.00 -41.65 -22.87
C ALA A 375 -48.46 -41.98 -22.53
N CYS A 376 -49.04 -41.35 -21.50
CA CYS A 376 -50.43 -41.55 -21.11
C CYS A 376 -51.42 -40.80 -22.03
N GLU A 377 -50.99 -39.72 -22.68
CA GLU A 377 -51.86 -38.84 -23.47
C GLU A 377 -52.54 -39.55 -24.67
N PRO A 378 -51.88 -40.42 -25.46
CA PRO A 378 -52.53 -41.17 -26.54
C PRO A 378 -53.61 -42.13 -26.05
N VAL A 379 -53.35 -42.85 -24.94
CA VAL A 379 -54.32 -43.79 -24.34
C VAL A 379 -55.58 -43.04 -23.91
N LEU A 380 -55.43 -41.83 -23.37
CA LEU A 380 -56.56 -40.99 -23.01
C LEU A 380 -57.39 -40.54 -24.20
N LYS A 381 -56.73 -39.99 -25.24
CA LYS A 381 -57.41 -39.54 -26.45
C LYS A 381 -58.20 -40.68 -27.09
N GLU A 382 -57.65 -41.88 -27.09
CA GLU A 382 -58.33 -43.05 -27.62
C GLU A 382 -59.48 -43.54 -26.72
N ALA A 383 -59.28 -43.62 -25.40
CA ALA A 383 -60.35 -43.98 -24.48
C ALA A 383 -61.54 -43.02 -24.56
N GLU A 384 -61.28 -41.72 -24.67
CA GLU A 384 -62.31 -40.69 -24.91
C GLU A 384 -63.04 -40.92 -26.24
N SER A 385 -62.35 -41.35 -27.30
CA SER A 385 -62.97 -41.68 -28.58
C SER A 385 -63.91 -42.91 -28.53
N TYR A 386 -63.75 -43.75 -27.51
CA TYR A 386 -64.61 -44.91 -27.25
C TYR A 386 -65.68 -44.66 -26.19
N ASP A 387 -65.83 -43.41 -25.72
CA ASP A 387 -66.73 -43.00 -24.62
C ASP A 387 -66.44 -43.71 -23.28
N LEU A 388 -65.20 -44.16 -23.06
CA LEU A 388 -64.75 -44.73 -21.79
C LEU A 388 -64.45 -43.62 -20.77
N SER A 389 -64.67 -43.90 -19.48
CA SER A 389 -64.42 -42.92 -18.41
C SER A 389 -62.92 -42.72 -18.14
N ALA A 390 -62.35 -41.68 -18.76
CA ALA A 390 -60.96 -41.25 -18.60
C ALA A 390 -60.70 -40.22 -17.47
N THR A 391 -61.69 -39.98 -16.59
CA THR A 391 -61.66 -38.87 -15.61
C THR A 391 -60.52 -38.96 -14.60
N GLU A 392 -60.27 -40.15 -14.03
CA GLU A 392 -59.22 -40.40 -13.03
C GLU A 392 -57.83 -40.06 -13.57
N VAL A 393 -57.48 -40.60 -14.75
CA VAL A 393 -56.18 -40.35 -15.40
C VAL A 393 -56.03 -38.88 -15.77
N ARG A 394 -57.08 -38.22 -16.27
CA ARG A 394 -57.05 -36.80 -16.64
C ARG A 394 -56.77 -35.89 -15.44
N VAL A 395 -57.39 -36.19 -14.29
CA VAL A 395 -57.15 -35.44 -13.05
C VAL A 395 -55.71 -35.64 -12.57
N LEU A 396 -55.21 -36.87 -12.58
CA LEU A 396 -53.85 -37.18 -12.15
C LEU A 396 -52.77 -36.56 -13.06
N LEU A 397 -52.96 -36.56 -14.38
CA LEU A 397 -52.04 -35.88 -15.31
C LEU A 397 -52.04 -34.37 -15.12
N ARG A 398 -53.21 -33.75 -14.90
CA ARG A 398 -53.31 -32.32 -14.62
C ARG A 398 -52.62 -31.97 -13.30
N GLN A 399 -52.84 -32.76 -12.25
CA GLN A 399 -52.15 -32.59 -10.96
C GLN A 399 -50.63 -32.76 -11.11
N ALA A 400 -50.17 -33.74 -11.89
CA ALA A 400 -48.74 -33.92 -12.17
C ALA A 400 -48.14 -32.69 -12.87
N GLN A 401 -48.79 -32.15 -13.90
CA GLN A 401 -48.35 -30.94 -14.62
C GLN A 401 -48.36 -29.69 -13.71
N ASP A 402 -49.41 -29.49 -12.92
CA ASP A 402 -49.54 -28.35 -12.00
C ASP A 402 -48.47 -28.38 -10.89
N VAL A 403 -48.06 -29.56 -10.43
CA VAL A 403 -47.05 -29.72 -9.38
C VAL A 403 -45.63 -29.63 -9.95
N LEU A 404 -45.39 -30.16 -11.16
CA LEU A 404 -44.13 -29.99 -11.88
C LEU A 404 -43.86 -28.52 -12.24
N THR A 405 -44.88 -27.78 -12.68
CA THR A 405 -44.75 -26.33 -12.97
C THR A 405 -44.45 -25.50 -11.73
N LYS A 406 -44.94 -25.93 -10.55
CA LYS A 406 -44.59 -25.33 -9.24
C LYS A 406 -43.20 -25.74 -8.74
N GLY A 407 -42.53 -26.68 -9.41
CA GLY A 407 -41.15 -27.07 -9.13
C GLY A 407 -40.97 -28.23 -8.14
N ASP A 408 -42.05 -28.83 -7.63
CA ASP A 408 -41.99 -30.03 -6.79
C ASP A 408 -41.93 -31.29 -7.67
N TYR A 409 -40.72 -31.73 -7.96
CA TYR A 409 -40.46 -32.84 -8.87
C TYR A 409 -40.78 -34.21 -8.25
N LEU A 410 -40.72 -34.36 -6.92
CA LEU A 410 -41.02 -35.63 -6.25
C LEU A 410 -42.52 -35.90 -6.29
N ALA A 411 -43.33 -34.93 -5.86
CA ALA A 411 -44.78 -35.05 -5.92
C ALA A 411 -45.24 -35.15 -7.39
N GLY A 412 -44.66 -34.37 -8.30
CA GLY A 412 -44.94 -34.45 -9.74
C GLY A 412 -44.69 -35.84 -10.34
N LEU A 413 -43.54 -36.48 -10.03
CA LEU A 413 -43.25 -37.85 -10.47
C LEU A 413 -44.22 -38.88 -9.88
N THR A 414 -44.63 -38.69 -8.61
CA THR A 414 -45.57 -39.59 -7.95
C THR A 414 -46.94 -39.55 -8.64
N PHE A 415 -47.45 -38.36 -8.94
CA PHE A 415 -48.69 -38.20 -9.69
C PHE A 415 -48.58 -38.75 -11.12
N ALA A 416 -47.44 -38.57 -11.79
CA ALA A 416 -47.22 -39.14 -13.11
C ALA A 416 -47.26 -40.68 -13.10
N ARG A 417 -46.63 -41.34 -12.12
CA ARG A 417 -46.70 -42.80 -11.94
C ARG A 417 -48.11 -43.30 -11.63
N ASN A 418 -48.83 -42.61 -10.75
CA ASN A 418 -50.21 -42.96 -10.45
C ASN A 418 -51.10 -42.82 -11.70
N ALA A 419 -50.84 -41.81 -12.54
CA ALA A 419 -51.51 -41.66 -13.82
C ALA A 419 -51.16 -42.79 -14.79
N GLU A 420 -49.91 -43.26 -14.82
CA GLU A 420 -49.48 -44.42 -15.61
C GLU A 420 -50.22 -45.70 -15.22
N GLU A 421 -50.31 -46.00 -13.92
CA GLU A 421 -51.05 -47.16 -13.42
C GLU A 421 -52.55 -47.07 -13.73
N ALA A 422 -53.14 -45.88 -13.61
CA ALA A 422 -54.52 -45.64 -14.01
C ALA A 422 -54.69 -45.75 -15.54
N ALA A 423 -53.72 -45.29 -16.33
CA ALA A 423 -53.71 -45.40 -17.78
C ALA A 423 -53.58 -46.85 -18.24
N GLN A 424 -52.77 -47.69 -17.59
CA GLN A 424 -52.69 -49.13 -17.89
C GLN A 424 -54.02 -49.87 -17.63
N ARG A 425 -54.71 -49.51 -16.54
CA ARG A 425 -56.06 -50.02 -16.27
C ARG A 425 -57.03 -49.60 -17.38
N LEU A 426 -56.96 -48.35 -17.83
CA LEU A 426 -57.77 -47.84 -18.93
C LEU A 426 -57.38 -48.50 -20.27
N GLU A 427 -56.10 -48.75 -20.50
CA GLU A 427 -55.58 -49.38 -21.71
C GLU A 427 -56.11 -50.81 -21.87
N SER A 428 -56.25 -51.57 -20.77
CA SER A 428 -56.88 -52.89 -20.82
C SER A 428 -58.36 -52.81 -21.24
N GLN A 429 -59.10 -51.79 -20.78
CA GLN A 429 -60.48 -51.53 -21.21
C GLN A 429 -60.55 -51.07 -22.67
N VAL A 430 -59.63 -50.21 -23.10
CA VAL A 430 -59.46 -49.79 -24.50
C VAL A 430 -59.18 -51.03 -25.37
N ALA A 431 -58.33 -51.96 -24.93
CA ALA A 431 -58.04 -53.19 -25.64
C ALA A 431 -59.26 -54.15 -25.70
N ASP A 432 -60.08 -54.20 -24.65
CA ASP A 432 -61.36 -54.94 -24.66
C ASP A 432 -62.36 -54.31 -25.64
N GLU A 433 -62.45 -52.97 -25.70
CA GLU A 433 -63.29 -52.27 -26.68
C GLU A 433 -62.76 -52.41 -28.11
N ARG A 434 -61.44 -52.37 -28.32
CA ARG A 434 -60.81 -52.72 -29.60
C ARG A 434 -61.18 -54.13 -30.04
N ARG A 435 -61.21 -55.09 -29.11
CA ARG A 435 -61.67 -56.48 -29.36
C ARG A 435 -63.15 -56.54 -29.72
N ARG A 436 -64.02 -55.90 -28.93
CA ARG A 436 -65.48 -55.87 -29.17
C ARG A 436 -65.86 -55.23 -30.50
N ARG A 437 -65.13 -54.18 -30.89
CA ARG A 437 -65.35 -53.44 -32.15
C ARG A 437 -64.63 -54.08 -33.34
N GLY A 438 -63.88 -55.18 -33.15
CA GLY A 438 -63.14 -55.87 -34.22
C GLY A 438 -61.99 -55.06 -34.81
N ILE A 439 -61.40 -54.17 -34.01
CA ILE A 439 -60.31 -53.26 -34.39
C ILE A 439 -58.93 -53.86 -34.08
N GLN A 440 -58.87 -54.97 -33.33
CA GLN A 440 -57.61 -55.63 -33.00
C GLN A 440 -57.01 -56.35 -34.22
N VAL A 441 -55.76 -55.99 -34.55
CA VAL A 441 -54.95 -56.67 -35.57
C VAL A 441 -54.85 -58.17 -35.24
N PRO A 442 -55.25 -59.08 -36.14
CA PRO A 442 -55.13 -60.51 -35.92
C PRO A 442 -53.66 -60.91 -35.74
N ALA A 443 -53.33 -61.63 -34.68
CA ALA A 443 -51.97 -62.11 -34.44
C ALA A 443 -51.57 -63.25 -35.40
N SER A 444 -52.55 -63.94 -35.99
CA SER A 444 -52.36 -64.96 -37.01
C SER A 444 -53.64 -65.11 -37.83
N GLY A 445 -53.50 -65.59 -39.06
CA GLY A 445 -54.63 -65.96 -39.89
C GLY A 445 -54.20 -66.78 -41.09
N THR A 446 -55.17 -67.29 -41.83
CA THR A 446 -54.94 -68.10 -43.02
C THR A 446 -55.37 -67.34 -44.26
N CYS A 447 -54.54 -67.36 -45.30
CA CYS A 447 -54.91 -66.75 -46.57
C CYS A 447 -56.10 -67.49 -47.19
N GLY A 448 -57.18 -66.76 -47.50
CA GLY A 448 -58.37 -67.35 -48.14
C GLY A 448 -58.12 -67.93 -49.53
N VAL A 449 -57.02 -67.55 -50.20
CA VAL A 449 -56.69 -67.99 -51.56
C VAL A 449 -55.76 -69.21 -51.55
N CYS A 450 -54.62 -69.14 -50.86
CA CYS A 450 -53.60 -70.20 -50.88
C CYS A 450 -53.52 -71.04 -49.59
N ARG A 451 -54.35 -70.73 -48.58
CA ARG A 451 -54.37 -71.36 -47.24
C ARG A 451 -53.08 -71.28 -46.43
N SER A 452 -52.09 -70.48 -46.85
CA SER A 452 -50.89 -70.23 -46.06
C SER A 452 -51.21 -69.52 -44.74
N THR A 453 -50.50 -69.89 -43.67
CA THR A 453 -50.53 -69.24 -42.35
C THR A 453 -49.57 -68.05 -42.25
N ARG A 454 -48.74 -67.81 -43.27
CA ARG A 454 -47.79 -66.68 -43.33
C ARG A 454 -48.48 -65.44 -43.88
N VAL A 455 -49.13 -64.74 -42.97
CA VAL A 455 -49.95 -63.57 -43.30
C VAL A 455 -49.60 -62.44 -42.34
N THR A 456 -49.27 -61.28 -42.89
CA THR A 456 -48.99 -60.05 -42.12
C THR A 456 -50.21 -59.16 -42.16
N PHE A 457 -50.54 -58.55 -41.02
CA PHE A 457 -51.68 -57.67 -40.86
C PHE A 457 -51.16 -56.26 -40.56
N GLN A 458 -51.58 -55.28 -41.35
CA GLN A 458 -51.19 -53.88 -41.22
C GLN A 458 -52.26 -53.08 -40.48
N ASP A 459 -51.85 -52.03 -39.76
CA ASP A 459 -52.72 -51.20 -38.89
C ASP A 459 -53.81 -50.42 -39.65
N ASP A 460 -53.67 -50.31 -40.98
CA ASP A 460 -54.64 -49.67 -41.89
C ASP A 460 -55.84 -50.58 -42.24
N GLY A 461 -55.88 -51.80 -41.69
CA GLY A 461 -56.98 -52.75 -41.89
C GLY A 461 -56.80 -53.70 -43.09
N TRP A 462 -55.64 -53.67 -43.74
CA TRP A 462 -55.25 -54.59 -44.80
C TRP A 462 -54.26 -55.65 -44.29
N GLY A 463 -54.30 -56.82 -44.90
CA GLY A 463 -53.38 -57.91 -44.65
C GLY A 463 -52.81 -58.42 -45.95
N VAL A 464 -51.57 -58.89 -45.93
CA VAL A 464 -50.86 -59.41 -47.10
C VAL A 464 -50.39 -60.82 -46.80
N CYS A 465 -50.69 -61.75 -47.69
CA CYS A 465 -50.10 -63.08 -47.63
C CYS A 465 -48.69 -63.04 -48.19
N GLU A 466 -47.70 -63.48 -47.42
CA GLU A 466 -46.30 -63.51 -47.85
C GLU A 466 -46.05 -64.52 -48.99
N ASP A 467 -46.87 -65.58 -49.08
CA ASP A 467 -46.64 -66.67 -50.04
C ASP A 467 -47.33 -66.46 -51.40
N CYS A 468 -48.50 -65.83 -51.45
CA CYS A 468 -49.21 -65.57 -52.72
C CYS A 468 -49.34 -64.08 -53.07
N GLY A 469 -48.83 -63.19 -52.21
CA GLY A 469 -48.91 -61.73 -52.39
C GLY A 469 -50.33 -61.17 -52.30
N ASN A 470 -51.34 -62.00 -52.01
CA ASN A 470 -52.73 -61.55 -52.01
C ASN A 470 -52.97 -60.58 -50.85
N THR A 471 -53.39 -59.37 -51.20
CA THR A 471 -53.87 -58.38 -50.25
C THR A 471 -55.34 -58.62 -49.97
N PHE A 472 -55.72 -58.61 -48.70
CA PHE A 472 -57.11 -58.82 -48.28
C PHE A 472 -57.42 -57.92 -47.10
N ARG A 473 -58.69 -57.60 -46.93
CA ARG A 473 -59.13 -56.70 -45.87
C ARG A 473 -59.52 -57.51 -44.64
N TRP A 474 -58.85 -57.29 -43.52
CA TRP A 474 -59.18 -57.98 -42.26
C TRP A 474 -60.05 -57.12 -41.34
N ARG A 475 -60.17 -55.82 -41.60
CA ARG A 475 -61.01 -54.88 -40.85
C ARG A 475 -62.17 -54.31 -41.68
N GLY A 476 -63.37 -54.24 -41.11
CA GLY A 476 -64.55 -53.62 -41.75
C GLY A 476 -64.42 -52.09 -41.87
N ALA A 477 -64.99 -51.50 -42.94
CA ALA A 477 -64.85 -50.08 -43.26
C ALA A 477 -65.55 -49.16 -42.24
N PHE A 478 -64.80 -48.32 -41.55
CA PHE A 478 -65.34 -47.20 -40.76
C PHE A 478 -65.08 -45.90 -41.49
N GLY A 479 -66.15 -45.26 -41.98
CA GLY A 479 -66.09 -43.89 -42.51
C GLY A 479 -66.51 -43.77 -43.98
N VAL A 480 -67.26 -42.70 -44.26
CA VAL A 480 -67.79 -42.35 -45.59
C VAL A 480 -66.68 -42.18 -46.63
N TRP A 481 -65.52 -41.67 -46.22
CA TRP A 481 -64.36 -41.46 -47.08
C TRP A 481 -63.72 -42.76 -47.57
N GLU A 482 -63.74 -43.82 -46.76
CA GLU A 482 -63.21 -45.13 -47.15
C GLU A 482 -64.23 -45.96 -47.94
N ARG A 483 -65.53 -45.76 -47.72
CA ARG A 483 -66.58 -46.26 -48.63
C ARG A 483 -66.44 -45.67 -50.04
N LEU A 484 -66.01 -44.41 -50.15
CA LEU A 484 -65.72 -43.76 -51.44
C LEU A 484 -64.51 -44.39 -52.13
N LYS A 485 -63.41 -44.67 -51.42
CA LYS A 485 -62.25 -45.37 -52.00
C LYS A 485 -62.58 -46.79 -52.50
N ALA A 486 -63.43 -47.53 -51.77
CA ALA A 486 -63.85 -48.88 -52.15
C ALA A 486 -64.74 -48.94 -53.41
N ILE A 487 -65.32 -47.81 -53.82
CA ILE A 487 -66.08 -47.69 -55.08
C ILE A 487 -65.15 -47.28 -56.25
N LEU A 488 -64.02 -46.63 -55.94
CA LEU A 488 -63.13 -46.00 -56.93
C LEU A 488 -61.95 -46.87 -57.36
N VAL A 489 -61.70 -47.99 -56.70
CA VAL A 489 -60.68 -48.97 -57.09
C VAL A 489 -61.35 -50.34 -57.18
N PRO A 490 -61.44 -50.95 -58.39
CA PRO A 490 -62.06 -52.26 -58.57
C PRO A 490 -61.28 -53.41 -57.93
#